data_AF-A0A4S2R5C8-F1
#
_entry.id   AF-A0A4S2R5C8-F1
#
_cell.length_a   1.000
_cell.length_b   1.000
_cell.length_c   1.000
_cell.angle_alpha   90.00
_cell.angle_beta   90.00
_cell.angle_gamma   90.00
#
_symmetry.space_group_name_H-M   'P 1'
#
loop_
_entity.id
_entity.type
_entity.pdbx_description
1 polymer ?
#
loop_
_entity_poly.entity_id
_entity_poly.type
_entity_poly.pdbx_seq_one_letter_code
_entity_poly.pdbx_strand_id
1 'polypeptide(L)'
;MSDSPHVPGDADDRMLLAQLRLDPSHDDAWRLLTATARDFAAQPQADGDTCWVQSTRGSDGVVTVGYPEYSARVQRACRALSDVGAVTPAYSWMQRRPPALPDDGTPPGAADAVRLATTIIRGERFCDGTIGQAVERGTLQAVLTSLAAWYDARRSA
;
A
#
# COMPACT_ATOMS: atom_id res chain seq x y z
N MET A 1 -16.69 14.56 -32.46
CA MET A 1 -16.24 14.22 -31.10
C MET A 1 -15.71 12.80 -31.19
N SER A 2 -14.40 12.65 -31.34
CA SER A 2 -13.77 11.32 -31.39
C SER A 2 -13.56 10.85 -29.96
N ASP A 3 -14.20 9.75 -29.59
CA ASP A 3 -13.83 8.96 -28.42
C ASP A 3 -12.44 8.39 -28.68
N SER A 4 -11.43 8.98 -28.02
CA SER A 4 -10.12 8.36 -27.93
C SER A 4 -10.26 7.09 -27.08
N PRO A 5 -9.74 5.93 -27.53
CA PRO A 5 -9.79 4.71 -26.74
C PRO A 5 -9.10 4.92 -25.39
N HIS A 6 -9.81 4.69 -24.29
CA HIS A 6 -9.25 4.71 -22.94
C HIS A 6 -8.10 3.71 -22.87
N VAL A 7 -6.87 4.20 -22.71
CA VAL A 7 -5.70 3.35 -22.47
C VAL A 7 -5.79 2.85 -21.04
N PRO A 8 -5.90 1.52 -20.79
CA PRO A 8 -5.90 0.98 -19.44
C PRO A 8 -4.64 1.44 -18.69
N GLY A 9 -4.82 2.17 -17.58
CA GLY A 9 -3.70 2.67 -16.78
C GLY A 9 -3.54 4.18 -16.65
N ASP A 10 -4.36 4.96 -17.34
CA ASP A 10 -4.42 6.44 -17.24
C ASP A 10 -5.61 6.90 -16.38
N ALA A 11 -5.89 6.19 -15.29
CA ALA A 11 -6.92 6.61 -14.36
C ALA A 11 -6.51 7.94 -13.71
N ASP A 12 -7.35 8.95 -13.91
CA ASP A 12 -7.26 10.20 -13.17
C ASP A 12 -7.59 9.98 -11.68
N ASP A 13 -7.41 11.02 -10.86
CA ASP A 13 -7.66 10.92 -9.42
C ASP A 13 -9.08 10.48 -9.09
N ARG A 14 -10.08 10.94 -9.86
CA ARG A 14 -11.47 10.58 -9.65
C ARG A 14 -11.70 9.10 -9.94
N MET A 15 -11.13 8.58 -11.01
CA MET A 15 -11.21 7.17 -11.38
C MET A 15 -10.55 6.27 -10.34
N LEU A 16 -9.40 6.67 -9.80
CA LEU A 16 -8.73 5.93 -8.72
C LEU A 16 -9.55 5.90 -7.44
N LEU A 17 -10.08 7.05 -7.01
CA LEU A 17 -10.91 7.13 -5.81
C LEU A 17 -12.24 6.39 -5.97
N ALA A 18 -12.76 6.28 -7.19
CA ALA A 18 -13.95 5.48 -7.48
C ALA A 18 -13.73 3.96 -7.33
N GLN A 19 -12.48 3.48 -7.26
CA GLN A 19 -12.17 2.08 -6.99
C GLN A 19 -12.27 1.72 -5.51
N LEU A 20 -12.25 2.73 -4.62
CA LEU A 20 -12.34 2.52 -3.20
C LEU A 20 -13.72 1.97 -2.83
N ARG A 21 -13.73 0.88 -2.04
CA ARG A 21 -14.94 0.15 -1.71
C ARG A 21 -15.63 0.78 -0.52
N LEU A 22 -16.64 1.60 -0.80
CA LEU A 22 -17.36 2.38 0.21
C LEU A 22 -18.69 1.75 0.63
N ASP A 23 -19.05 0.60 0.08
CA ASP A 23 -20.28 -0.08 0.46
C ASP A 23 -20.17 -0.67 1.88
N PRO A 24 -21.29 -0.81 2.61
CA PRO A 24 -21.28 -1.27 4.01
C PRO A 24 -20.64 -2.64 4.22
N SER A 25 -20.54 -3.50 3.19
CA SER A 25 -19.88 -4.81 3.35
C SER A 25 -18.37 -4.71 3.54
N HIS A 26 -17.78 -3.54 3.25
CA HIS A 26 -16.36 -3.23 3.44
C HIS A 26 -16.09 -2.33 4.65
N ASP A 27 -17.08 -2.05 5.51
CA ASP A 27 -16.87 -1.24 6.73
C ASP A 27 -15.81 -1.83 7.66
N ASP A 28 -15.73 -3.15 7.75
CA ASP A 28 -14.72 -3.89 8.53
C ASP A 28 -13.31 -3.63 8.01
N ALA A 29 -13.15 -3.55 6.68
CA ALA A 29 -11.87 -3.27 6.04
C ALA A 29 -11.40 -1.84 6.33
N TRP A 30 -12.30 -0.86 6.28
CA TRP A 30 -11.99 0.51 6.67
C TRP A 30 -11.67 0.64 8.16
N ARG A 31 -12.41 -0.06 9.04
CA ARG A 31 -12.08 -0.08 10.48
C ARG A 31 -10.69 -0.68 10.72
N LEU A 32 -10.35 -1.77 10.02
CA LEU A 32 -9.02 -2.37 10.10
C LEU A 32 -7.93 -1.43 9.58
N LEU A 33 -8.17 -0.74 8.46
CA LEU A 33 -7.23 0.24 7.91
C LEU A 33 -6.98 1.38 8.90
N THR A 34 -8.05 1.99 9.44
CA THR A 34 -7.94 3.10 10.40
C THR A 34 -7.29 2.65 11.71
N ALA A 35 -7.61 1.46 12.23
CA ALA A 35 -6.94 0.91 13.41
C ALA A 35 -5.45 0.68 13.14
N THR A 36 -5.10 0.11 11.99
CA THR A 36 -3.71 -0.13 11.61
C THR A 36 -2.92 1.18 11.43
N ALA A 37 -3.54 2.21 10.86
CA ALA A 37 -2.94 3.54 10.77
C ALA A 37 -2.61 4.11 12.16
N ARG A 38 -3.52 3.95 13.14
CA ARG A 38 -3.30 4.36 14.53
C ARG A 38 -2.19 3.55 15.22
N ASP A 39 -2.15 2.23 15.00
CA ASP A 39 -1.08 1.38 15.52
C ASP A 39 0.30 1.85 15.04
N PHE A 40 0.43 2.19 13.75
CA PHE A 40 1.66 2.77 13.21
C PHE A 40 1.95 4.17 13.74
N ALA A 41 0.93 5.03 13.91
CA ALA A 41 1.16 6.35 14.48
C ALA A 41 1.65 6.28 15.94
N ALA A 42 1.16 5.31 16.73
CA ALA A 42 1.59 5.09 18.10
C ALA A 42 2.99 4.47 18.20
N GLN A 43 3.37 3.64 17.22
CA GLN A 43 4.69 3.02 17.14
C GLN A 43 5.20 3.04 15.69
N PRO A 44 5.77 4.18 15.22
CA PRO A 44 6.16 4.38 13.81
C PRO A 44 7.13 3.33 13.28
N GLN A 45 8.03 2.87 14.16
CA GLN A 45 8.98 1.79 13.91
C GLN A 45 8.91 0.82 15.09
N ALA A 46 8.69 -0.46 14.77
CA ALA A 46 8.78 -1.54 15.74
C ALA A 46 9.86 -2.50 15.25
N ASP A 47 10.65 -2.99 16.20
CA ASP A 47 11.62 -4.04 15.90
C ASP A 47 10.92 -5.26 15.30
N GLY A 48 11.48 -5.77 14.21
CA GLY A 48 10.95 -6.96 13.52
C GLY A 48 9.81 -6.70 12.54
N ASP A 49 9.50 -5.45 12.20
CA ASP A 49 8.53 -5.15 11.13
C ASP A 49 8.93 -5.72 9.78
N THR A 50 10.22 -5.70 9.51
CA THR A 50 10.83 -6.38 8.37
C THR A 50 12.05 -7.14 8.88
N CYS A 51 12.14 -8.42 8.55
CA CYS A 51 13.31 -9.24 8.82
C CYS A 51 13.77 -9.90 7.51
N TRP A 52 15.05 -9.80 7.19
CA TRP A 52 15.60 -10.50 6.02
C TRP A 52 16.06 -11.90 6.43
N VAL A 53 15.38 -12.92 5.91
CA VAL A 53 15.80 -14.32 6.06
C VAL A 53 17.01 -14.55 5.18
N GLN A 54 18.09 -15.06 5.76
CA GLN A 54 19.33 -15.33 5.02
C GLN A 54 19.16 -16.52 4.09
N SER A 55 19.84 -16.47 2.95
CA SER A 55 19.91 -17.63 2.05
C SER A 55 20.53 -18.82 2.79
N THR A 56 19.94 -20.00 2.63
CA THR A 56 20.46 -21.24 3.22
C THR A 56 20.73 -22.27 2.14
N ARG A 57 21.74 -23.12 2.36
CA ARG A 57 22.00 -24.29 1.53
C ARG A 57 21.77 -25.54 2.35
N GLY A 58 20.80 -26.35 1.95
CA GLY A 58 20.49 -27.64 2.57
C GLY A 58 21.62 -28.65 2.36
N SER A 59 21.64 -29.68 3.20
CA SER A 59 22.59 -30.80 3.09
C SER A 59 22.40 -31.64 1.81
N ASP A 60 21.24 -31.52 1.17
CA ASP A 60 20.88 -32.09 -0.13
C ASP A 60 21.35 -31.23 -1.33
N GLY A 61 21.99 -30.09 -1.06
CA GLY A 61 22.46 -29.14 -2.08
C GLY A 61 21.40 -28.14 -2.56
N VAL A 62 20.16 -28.22 -2.07
CA VAL A 62 19.10 -27.24 -2.40
C VAL A 62 19.42 -25.90 -1.77
N VAL A 63 19.30 -24.81 -2.53
CA VAL A 63 19.49 -23.45 -2.05
C VAL A 63 18.14 -22.77 -1.89
N THR A 64 17.83 -22.33 -0.67
CA THR A 64 16.74 -21.38 -0.42
C THR A 64 17.33 -19.98 -0.49
N VAL A 65 16.84 -19.17 -1.42
CA VAL A 65 17.24 -17.77 -1.53
C VAL A 65 16.60 -16.99 -0.39
N GLY A 66 17.34 -16.04 0.17
CA GLY A 66 16.84 -15.17 1.24
C GLY A 66 15.67 -14.32 0.77
N TYR A 67 14.74 -14.06 1.69
CA TYR A 67 13.48 -13.37 1.43
C TYR A 67 13.09 -12.52 2.64
N PRO A 68 12.28 -11.47 2.46
CA PRO A 68 11.77 -10.67 3.57
C PRO A 68 10.61 -11.39 4.27
N GLU A 69 10.61 -11.37 5.59
CA GLU A 69 9.46 -11.67 6.43
C GLU A 69 8.92 -10.38 7.05
N TYR A 70 7.60 -10.27 7.04
CA TYR A 70 6.89 -9.09 7.53
C TYR A 70 6.12 -9.41 8.80
N SER A 71 6.14 -8.49 9.76
CA SER A 71 5.35 -8.62 10.99
C SER A 71 3.85 -8.69 10.71
N ALA A 72 3.09 -9.19 11.69
CA ALA A 72 1.64 -9.27 11.58
C ALA A 72 0.99 -7.89 11.31
N ARG A 73 1.53 -6.79 11.84
CA ARG A 73 0.97 -5.45 11.60
C ARG A 73 1.21 -4.96 10.18
N VAL A 74 2.37 -5.26 9.59
CA VAL A 74 2.67 -4.96 8.17
C VAL A 74 1.75 -5.78 7.26
N GLN A 75 1.59 -7.08 7.54
CA GLN A 75 0.66 -7.93 6.78
C GLN A 75 -0.79 -7.44 6.87
N ARG A 76 -1.24 -7.02 8.06
CA ARG A 76 -2.57 -6.41 8.26
C ARG A 76 -2.74 -5.13 7.42
N ALA A 77 -1.72 -4.27 7.36
CA ALA A 77 -1.75 -3.07 6.52
C ALA A 77 -1.92 -3.41 5.03
N CYS A 78 -1.12 -4.35 4.50
CA CYS A 78 -1.22 -4.76 3.09
C CYS A 78 -2.58 -5.36 2.76
N ARG A 79 -3.12 -6.17 3.68
CA ARG A 79 -4.46 -6.73 3.55
C ARG A 79 -5.52 -5.64 3.56
N ALA A 80 -5.49 -4.74 4.53
CA ALA A 80 -6.46 -3.66 4.64
C ALA A 80 -6.48 -2.77 3.39
N LEU A 81 -5.31 -2.41 2.84
CA LEU A 81 -5.19 -1.66 1.59
C LEU A 81 -5.82 -2.40 0.40
N SER A 82 -5.64 -3.71 0.32
CA SER A 82 -6.25 -4.53 -0.73
C SER A 82 -7.78 -4.61 -0.56
N ASP A 83 -8.24 -4.83 0.67
CA ASP A 83 -9.66 -5.03 0.99
C ASP A 83 -10.49 -3.75 0.78
N VAL A 84 -9.93 -2.56 1.02
CA VAL A 84 -10.60 -1.27 0.70
C VAL A 84 -10.52 -0.88 -0.78
N GLY A 85 -9.84 -1.67 -1.61
CA GLY A 85 -9.68 -1.41 -3.05
C GLY A 85 -8.57 -0.41 -3.42
N ALA A 86 -7.66 -0.07 -2.49
CA ALA A 86 -6.55 0.84 -2.77
C ALA A 86 -5.45 0.19 -3.63
N VAL A 87 -5.42 -1.14 -3.74
CA VAL A 87 -4.58 -1.87 -4.68
C VAL A 87 -5.40 -2.17 -5.94
N THR A 88 -5.19 -1.40 -6.99
CA THR A 88 -6.07 -1.42 -8.17
C THR A 88 -5.33 -1.67 -9.49
N PRO A 89 -5.92 -2.40 -10.45
CA PRO A 89 -5.39 -2.48 -11.81
C PRO A 89 -5.57 -1.18 -12.61
N ALA A 90 -6.41 -0.23 -12.15
CA ALA A 90 -6.68 1.01 -12.86
C ALA A 90 -5.44 1.92 -12.99
N TYR A 91 -4.43 1.72 -12.13
CA TYR A 91 -3.14 2.39 -12.22
C TYR A 91 -2.07 1.48 -12.84
N SER A 92 -1.52 1.89 -13.99
CA SER A 92 -0.42 1.18 -14.66
C SER A 92 0.93 1.44 -13.99
N TRP A 93 1.10 0.90 -12.79
CA TRP A 93 2.26 1.11 -11.93
C TRP A 93 3.61 0.72 -12.56
N MET A 94 3.66 -0.22 -13.50
CA MET A 94 4.90 -0.57 -14.22
C MET A 94 5.31 0.46 -15.27
N GLN A 95 4.35 1.24 -15.78
CA GLN A 95 4.58 2.23 -16.84
C GLN A 95 4.66 3.65 -16.29
N ARG A 96 4.42 3.83 -14.99
CA ARG A 96 4.36 5.14 -14.34
C ARG A 96 5.25 5.17 -13.11
N ARG A 97 5.92 6.29 -12.91
CA ARG A 97 6.65 6.53 -11.67
C ARG A 97 5.65 6.69 -10.53
N PRO A 98 5.86 6.04 -9.37
CA PRO A 98 5.07 6.35 -8.19
C PRO A 98 5.23 7.83 -7.80
N PRO A 99 4.19 8.45 -7.22
CA PRO A 99 4.31 9.79 -6.64
C PRO A 99 5.46 9.85 -5.64
N ALA A 100 6.20 10.96 -5.63
CA ALA A 100 7.19 11.21 -4.58
C ALA A 100 6.46 11.75 -3.33
N LEU A 101 6.82 11.23 -2.16
CA LEU A 101 6.40 11.84 -0.91
C LEU A 101 7.31 13.03 -0.59
N PRO A 102 6.75 14.17 -0.13
CA PRO A 102 7.56 15.25 0.42
C PRO A 102 8.38 14.78 1.64
N ASP A 103 9.61 15.29 1.77
CA ASP A 103 10.49 14.99 2.91
C ASP A 103 10.02 15.65 4.21
N ASP A 104 9.03 16.54 4.16
CA ASP A 104 8.46 17.25 5.31
C ASP A 104 7.45 16.40 6.10
N GLY A 105 7.21 15.15 5.68
CA GLY A 105 6.29 14.23 6.34
C GLY A 105 4.82 14.48 6.03
N THR A 106 4.50 15.39 5.10
CA THR A 106 3.12 15.63 4.67
C THR A 106 2.55 14.37 4.01
N PRO A 107 1.40 13.84 4.47
CA PRO A 107 0.76 12.70 3.84
C PRO A 107 0.40 12.98 2.37
N PRO A 108 0.45 11.97 1.49
CA PRO A 108 0.03 12.14 0.10
C PRO A 108 -1.47 12.45 0.01
N GLY A 109 -1.91 13.03 -1.11
CA GLY A 109 -3.33 13.05 -1.44
C GLY A 109 -3.89 11.63 -1.58
N ALA A 110 -5.19 11.43 -1.35
CA ALA A 110 -5.79 10.09 -1.33
C ALA A 110 -5.60 9.31 -2.65
N ALA A 111 -5.65 9.98 -3.81
CA ALA A 111 -5.38 9.34 -5.09
C ALA A 111 -3.91 8.88 -5.23
N ASP A 112 -2.97 9.70 -4.74
CA ASP A 112 -1.55 9.31 -4.70
C ASP A 112 -1.29 8.20 -3.69
N ALA A 113 -2.04 8.16 -2.59
CA ALA A 113 -2.02 7.04 -1.66
C ALA A 113 -2.45 5.73 -2.34
N VAL A 114 -3.46 5.75 -3.22
CA VAL A 114 -3.86 4.58 -4.04
C VAL A 114 -2.76 4.18 -5.02
N ARG A 115 -2.10 5.15 -5.69
CA ARG A 115 -0.96 4.88 -6.58
C ARG A 115 0.19 4.22 -5.82
N LEU A 116 0.56 4.77 -4.66
CA LEU A 116 1.61 4.24 -3.79
C LEU A 116 1.25 2.85 -3.27
N ALA A 117 0.04 2.65 -2.73
CA ALA A 117 -0.42 1.34 -2.27
C ALA A 117 -0.32 0.27 -3.36
N THR A 118 -0.77 0.62 -4.58
CA THR A 118 -0.69 -0.26 -5.75
C THR A 118 0.76 -0.59 -6.10
N THR A 119 1.65 0.41 -6.17
CA THR A 119 3.07 0.20 -6.47
C THR A 119 3.76 -0.66 -5.42
N ILE A 120 3.53 -0.39 -4.13
CA ILE A 120 4.18 -1.11 -3.03
C ILE A 120 3.78 -2.57 -3.02
N ILE A 121 2.47 -2.85 -3.02
CA ILE A 121 1.96 -4.22 -2.83
C ILE A 121 2.14 -5.06 -4.10
N ARG A 122 1.96 -4.48 -5.29
CA ARG A 122 2.22 -5.21 -6.53
C ARG A 122 3.71 -5.33 -6.81
N GLY A 123 4.50 -4.32 -6.44
CA GLY A 123 5.96 -4.30 -6.61
C GLY A 123 6.67 -5.41 -5.85
N GLU A 124 6.18 -5.78 -4.66
CA GLU A 124 6.72 -6.90 -3.88
C GLU A 124 6.78 -8.21 -4.67
N ARG A 125 5.83 -8.44 -5.58
CA ARG A 125 5.80 -9.67 -6.40
C ARG A 125 6.91 -9.73 -7.46
N PHE A 126 7.60 -8.63 -7.70
CA PHE A 126 8.63 -8.49 -8.73
C PHE A 126 10.00 -8.16 -8.12
N CYS A 127 10.02 -7.49 -6.97
CA CYS A 127 11.21 -7.14 -6.24
C CYS A 127 10.96 -7.35 -4.74
N ASP A 128 11.58 -8.40 -4.19
CA ASP A 128 11.58 -8.68 -2.76
C ASP A 128 12.07 -7.47 -1.97
N GLY A 129 11.35 -7.12 -0.89
CA GLY A 129 11.72 -6.05 0.03
C GLY A 129 11.13 -4.68 -0.32
N THR A 130 10.25 -4.60 -1.32
CA THR A 130 9.54 -3.36 -1.67
C THR A 130 8.67 -2.86 -0.51
N ILE A 131 7.92 -3.75 0.13
CA ILE A 131 7.11 -3.45 1.32
C ILE A 131 8.01 -3.05 2.47
N GLY A 132 9.11 -3.78 2.69
CA GLY A 132 10.07 -3.48 3.76
C GLY A 132 10.66 -2.07 3.65
N GLN A 133 11.13 -1.71 2.46
CA GLN A 133 11.62 -0.35 2.19
C GLN A 133 10.53 0.71 2.41
N ALA A 134 9.28 0.42 2.04
CA ALA A 134 8.17 1.35 2.26
C ALA A 134 7.85 1.54 3.75
N VAL A 135 8.02 0.49 4.58
CA VAL A 135 7.87 0.56 6.04
C VAL A 135 9.01 1.38 6.66
N GLU A 136 10.26 1.08 6.28
CA GLU A 136 11.45 1.78 6.79
C GLU A 136 11.40 3.28 6.50
N ARG A 137 10.95 3.66 5.30
CA ARG A 137 10.83 5.05 4.84
C ARG A 137 9.57 5.76 5.33
N GLY A 138 8.68 5.10 6.09
CA GLY A 138 7.42 5.70 6.52
C GLY A 138 6.36 5.83 5.43
N THR A 139 6.62 5.33 4.21
CA THR A 139 5.73 5.47 3.05
C THR A 139 4.43 4.68 3.25
N LEU A 140 4.50 3.47 3.80
CA LEU A 140 3.30 2.67 4.08
C LEU A 140 2.41 3.36 5.12
N GLN A 141 3.02 3.95 6.15
CA GLN A 141 2.35 4.67 7.22
C GLN A 141 1.65 5.93 6.68
N ALA A 142 2.32 6.68 5.79
CA ALA A 142 1.74 7.85 5.14
C ALA A 142 0.53 7.49 4.26
N VAL A 143 0.60 6.38 3.51
CA VAL A 143 -0.52 5.86 2.71
C VAL A 143 -1.71 5.50 3.59
N LEU A 144 -1.51 4.73 4.66
CA LEU A 144 -2.57 4.34 5.59
C LEU A 144 -3.23 5.56 6.23
N THR A 145 -2.42 6.53 6.68
CA THR A 145 -2.89 7.76 7.32
C THR A 145 -3.72 8.61 6.36
N SER A 146 -3.24 8.78 5.12
CA SER A 146 -3.94 9.54 4.08
C SER A 146 -5.32 8.93 3.77
N LEU A 147 -5.39 7.62 3.57
CA LEU A 147 -6.65 6.94 3.25
C LEU A 147 -7.62 6.93 4.43
N ALA A 148 -7.13 6.75 5.66
CA ALA A 148 -7.96 6.84 6.86
C ALA A 148 -8.56 8.23 7.03
N ALA A 149 -7.75 9.29 6.89
CA ALA A 149 -8.21 10.68 7.01
C ALA A 149 -9.22 11.04 5.90
N TRP A 150 -8.98 10.59 4.67
CA TRP A 150 -9.91 10.78 3.56
C TRP A 150 -11.26 10.11 3.81
N TYR A 151 -11.26 8.89 4.35
CA TYR A 151 -12.50 8.17 4.66
C TYR A 151 -13.29 8.84 5.80
N ASP A 152 -12.61 9.25 6.88
CA ASP A 152 -13.23 9.93 8.02
C ASP A 152 -13.85 11.28 7.62
N ALA A 153 -13.15 12.06 6.77
CA ALA A 153 -13.66 13.32 6.24
C ALA A 153 -14.94 13.12 5.40
N ARG A 154 -15.02 12.02 4.64
CA ARG A 154 -16.21 11.68 3.84
C ARG A 154 -17.40 11.20 4.67
N ARG A 155 -17.16 10.57 5.81
CA ARG A 155 -18.23 10.14 6.72
C ARG A 155 -18.81 11.29 7.55
N SER A 156 -18.04 12.37 7.68
CA SER A 156 -18.41 13.56 8.46
C SER A 156 -19.04 14.66 7.62
N ALA A 157 -19.06 14.50 6.29
CA ALA A 157 -19.68 15.39 5.32
C ALA A 157 -21.11 14.93 4.99
#